data_AF-A0A1I2GLR0-F1
#
_entry.id   AF-A0A1I2GLR0-F1
#
_cell.length_a   1.000
_cell.length_b   1.000
_cell.length_c   1.000
_cell.angle_alpha   90.00
_cell.angle_beta   90.00
_cell.angle_gamma   90.00
#
_symmetry.space_group_name_H-M   'P 1'
#
loop_
_entity.id
_entity.type
_entity.pdbx_description
1 polymer ?
#
loop_
_entity_poly.entity_id
_entity_poly.type
_entity_poly.pdbx_seq_one_letter_code
_entity_poly.pdbx_strand_id
1 'polypeptide(L)'
;MFKATLLGQWHSLSDAALEQALCVRLDFLKFCGLSLSDEIPDETTLCRFRNRLIANDRLDVFLVSINEQLQLHGLMIRGATGAVIDATLIESAARPKKEHPVLNMRFLH
;
A
#
# COMPACT_ATOMS: atom_id res chain seq x y z
N MET A 1 -5.87 5.68 -5.02
CA MET A 1 -5.49 4.32 -4.55
C MET A 1 -4.11 3.87 -5.01
N PHE A 2 -3.83 3.68 -6.31
CA PHE A 2 -2.52 3.15 -6.73
C PHE A 2 -1.30 3.97 -6.25
N LYS A 3 -1.38 5.30 -6.28
CA LYS A 3 -0.33 6.18 -5.73
C LYS A 3 -0.06 5.94 -4.23
N ALA A 4 -1.10 5.66 -3.44
CA ALA A 4 -0.92 5.30 -2.04
C ALA A 4 -0.20 3.94 -1.92
N THR A 5 -0.54 2.97 -2.77
CA THR A 5 0.18 1.69 -2.82
C THR A 5 1.66 1.86 -3.17
N LEU A 6 1.99 2.77 -4.10
CA LEU A 6 3.38 3.13 -4.39
C LEU A 6 4.10 3.72 -3.18
N LEU A 7 3.48 4.65 -2.45
CA LEU A 7 4.04 5.20 -1.22
C LEU A 7 4.27 4.11 -0.16
N GLY A 8 3.32 3.18 -0.01
CA GLY A 8 3.47 2.03 0.87
C GLY A 8 4.68 1.18 0.50
N GLN A 9 4.82 0.85 -0.79
CA GLN A 9 5.94 0.06 -1.30
C GLN A 9 7.28 0.79 -1.17
N TRP A 10 7.31 2.09 -1.46
CA TRP A 10 8.55 2.88 -1.49
C TRP A 10 9.09 3.24 -0.10
N HIS A 11 8.20 3.35 0.88
CA HIS A 11 8.55 3.63 2.27
C HIS A 11 8.47 2.38 3.15
N SER A 12 8.29 1.19 2.56
CA SER A 12 8.16 -0.08 3.28
C SER A 12 7.11 -0.05 4.40
N LEU A 13 5.96 0.58 4.13
CA LEU A 13 4.88 0.74 5.10
C LEU A 13 3.85 -0.39 4.98
N SER A 14 3.37 -0.85 6.13
CA SER A 14 2.13 -1.64 6.21
C SER A 14 0.91 -0.77 5.87
N ASP A 15 -0.25 -1.40 5.67
CA ASP A 15 -1.51 -0.74 5.33
C ASP A 15 -1.95 0.24 6.41
N ALA A 16 -1.84 -0.20 7.67
CA ALA A 16 -2.13 0.62 8.84
C ALA A 16 -1.14 1.79 8.98
N ALA A 17 0.15 1.56 8.67
CA ALA A 17 1.15 2.62 8.70
C ALA A 17 0.97 3.62 7.55
N LEU A 18 0.51 3.15 6.38
CA LEU A 18 0.20 3.97 5.22
C LEU A 18 -1.06 4.82 5.46
N GLU A 19 -2.11 4.27 6.08
CA GLU A 19 -3.28 5.03 6.51
C GLU A 19 -2.87 6.18 7.45
N GLN A 20 -2.11 5.86 8.50
CA GLN A 20 -1.63 6.87 9.45
C GLN A 20 -0.76 7.92 8.75
N ALA A 21 0.12 7.49 7.84
CA ALA A 21 0.95 8.40 7.07
C ALA A 21 0.10 9.34 6.21
N LEU A 22 -0.92 8.85 5.50
CA LEU A 22 -1.83 9.70 4.73
C LEU A 22 -2.57 10.71 5.61
N CYS A 23 -2.87 10.36 6.87
CA CYS A 23 -3.53 11.26 7.81
C CYS A 23 -2.64 12.44 8.25
N VAL A 24 -1.35 12.21 8.45
CA VAL A 24 -0.46 13.21 9.09
C VAL A 24 0.55 13.86 8.13
N ARG A 25 0.80 13.27 6.96
CA ARG A 25 1.86 13.69 6.04
C ARG A 25 1.30 14.42 4.82
N LEU A 26 1.51 15.74 4.78
CA LEU A 26 1.07 16.59 3.68
C LEU A 26 1.72 16.21 2.33
N ASP A 27 2.95 15.72 2.33
CA ASP A 27 3.64 15.23 1.14
C ASP A 27 2.95 13.98 0.57
N PHE A 28 2.47 13.08 1.42
CA PHE A 28 1.73 11.88 1.01
C PHE A 28 0.36 12.25 0.42
N LEU A 29 -0.38 13.16 1.06
CA LEU A 29 -1.66 13.66 0.55
C LEU A 29 -1.48 14.30 -0.83
N LYS A 30 -0.53 15.24 -0.94
CA LYS A 30 -0.23 15.93 -2.21
C LYS A 30 0.15 14.96 -3.31
N PHE A 31 1.00 13.97 -3.02
CA PHE A 31 1.37 12.96 -4.00
C PHE A 31 0.16 12.17 -4.50
N CYS A 32 -0.71 11.74 -3.58
CA CYS A 32 -1.96 11.05 -3.87
C CYS A 32 -3.00 11.93 -4.59
N GLY A 33 -2.81 13.26 -4.61
CA GLY A 33 -3.80 14.21 -5.13
C GLY A 33 -4.98 14.42 -4.20
N LEU A 34 -4.81 14.15 -2.91
CA LEU A 34 -5.79 14.37 -1.86
C LEU A 34 -5.55 15.71 -1.17
N SER A 35 -6.63 16.31 -0.69
CA SER A 35 -6.66 17.49 0.17
C SER A 35 -6.92 17.09 1.63
N LEU A 36 -6.75 18.05 2.55
CA LEU A 36 -7.05 17.85 3.98
C LEU A 36 -8.53 17.62 4.27
N SER A 37 -9.41 17.96 3.33
CA SER A 37 -10.86 17.81 3.45
C SER A 37 -11.36 16.50 2.85
N ASP A 38 -10.51 15.78 2.10
CA ASP A 38 -10.89 14.53 1.47
C ASP A 38 -10.84 13.37 2.48
N GLU A 39 -11.73 12.41 2.29
CA GLU A 39 -11.70 11.16 3.05
C GLU A 39 -10.50 10.31 2.64
N ILE A 40 -9.71 9.89 3.62
CA ILE A 40 -8.52 9.06 3.43
C ILE A 40 -8.94 7.60 3.48
N PRO A 41 -8.44 6.74 2.57
CA PRO A 41 -8.73 5.31 2.64
C PRO A 41 -8.17 4.69 3.92
N ASP A 42 -9.01 3.95 4.63
CA ASP A 42 -8.61 3.16 5.79
C ASP A 42 -7.72 1.97 5.40
N GLU A 43 -7.09 1.34 6.40
CA GLU A 43 -6.29 0.12 6.27
C GLU A 43 -7.03 -0.94 5.44
N THR A 44 -8.32 -1.15 5.71
CA THR A 44 -9.09 -2.21 5.06
C THR A 44 -9.27 -1.96 3.57
N THR A 45 -9.48 -0.70 3.16
CA THR A 45 -9.59 -0.30 1.76
C THR A 45 -8.25 -0.42 1.04
N LEU A 46 -7.16 -0.02 1.68
CA LEU A 46 -5.80 -0.20 1.16
C LEU A 46 -5.48 -1.69 0.95
N CYS A 47 -5.81 -2.53 1.92
CA CYS A 47 -5.59 -3.98 1.88
C CYS A 47 -6.37 -4.65 0.76
N ARG A 48 -7.68 -4.38 0.66
CA ARG A 48 -8.52 -4.92 -0.42
C ARG A 48 -7.99 -4.53 -1.80
N PHE A 49 -7.57 -3.27 -1.95
CA PHE A 49 -7.02 -2.78 -3.21
C PHE A 49 -5.70 -3.50 -3.57
N ARG A 50 -4.76 -3.62 -2.62
CA ARG A 50 -3.50 -4.33 -2.87
C ARG A 50 -3.73 -5.79 -3.20
N ASN A 51 -4.55 -6.49 -2.41
CA ASN A 51 -4.86 -7.90 -2.64
C ASN A 51 -5.51 -8.12 -4.01
N ARG A 52 -6.34 -7.19 -4.47
CA ARG A 52 -6.90 -7.25 -5.83
C ARG A 52 -5.81 -7.12 -6.90
N LEU A 53 -4.81 -6.27 -6.72
CA LEU A 53 -3.70 -6.16 -7.67
C LEU A 53 -2.82 -7.41 -7.70
N ILE A 54 -2.53 -7.98 -6.52
CA ILE A 54 -1.75 -9.22 -6.39
C ILE A 54 -2.50 -10.40 -7.01
N ALA A 55 -3.78 -10.57 -6.69
CA ALA A 55 -4.60 -11.68 -7.21
C ALA A 55 -4.81 -11.65 -8.74
N ASN A 56 -4.45 -10.55 -9.41
CA ASN A 56 -4.51 -10.44 -10.86
C ASN A 56 -3.10 -10.36 -11.50
N ASP A 57 -2.03 -10.61 -10.74
CA ASP A 57 -0.63 -10.50 -11.18
C ASP A 57 -0.29 -9.14 -11.82
N ARG A 58 -0.97 -8.06 -11.37
CA ARG A 58 -0.84 -6.71 -11.95
C ARG A 58 0.11 -5.82 -11.19
N LEU A 59 0.33 -6.09 -9.91
CA LEU A 59 1.11 -5.22 -9.05
C LEU A 59 2.55 -5.08 -9.57
N ASP A 60 3.22 -6.21 -9.81
CA ASP A 60 4.60 -6.22 -10.31
C ASP A 60 4.73 -5.59 -11.69
N VAL A 61 3.79 -5.89 -12.60
CA VAL A 61 3.75 -5.29 -13.94
C VAL A 61 3.65 -3.77 -13.87
N PHE A 62 2.84 -3.24 -12.96
CA PHE A 62 2.73 -1.80 -12.78
C PHE A 62 3.96 -1.19 -12.13
N LEU A 63 4.58 -1.87 -11.16
CA LEU A 63 5.82 -1.40 -10.53
C LEU A 63 6.96 -1.33 -11.54
N VAL A 64 7.13 -2.37 -12.39
CA VAL A 64 8.12 -2.37 -13.48
C VAL A 64 7.87 -1.22 -14.43
N SER A 65 6.63 -1.03 -14.91
CA SER A 65 6.31 0.04 -15.85
C SER A 65 6.56 1.44 -15.25
N ILE A 66 6.26 1.64 -13.96
CA ILE A 66 6.58 2.90 -13.28
C ILE A 66 8.09 3.10 -13.18
N ASN A 67 8.85 2.05 -12.84
CA ASN A 67 10.31 2.14 -12.77
C ASN A 67 10.91 2.49 -14.14
N GLU A 68 10.41 1.90 -15.24
CA GLU A 68 10.81 2.24 -16.60
C GLU A 68 10.52 3.72 -16.93
N GLN A 69 9.33 4.21 -16.59
CA GLN A 69 8.98 5.62 -16.79
C GLN A 69 9.89 6.55 -15.97
N LEU A 70 10.11 6.24 -14.69
CA LEU A 70 11.02 7.00 -13.84
C LEU A 70 12.44 7.04 -14.41
N GLN A 71 12.90 5.91 -14.95
CA GLN A 71 14.19 5.82 -15.62
C GLN A 71 14.26 6.69 -16.88
N LEU A 72 13.24 6.64 -17.74
CA LEU A 72 13.16 7.44 -18.95
C LEU A 72 13.17 8.95 -18.62
N HIS A 73 12.58 9.35 -17.49
CA HIS A 73 12.59 10.72 -17.03
C HIS A 73 13.86 11.11 -16.24
N GLY A 74 14.86 10.22 -16.11
CA GLY A 74 16.08 10.48 -15.36
C GLY A 74 15.88 10.61 -13.84
N LEU A 75 14.76 10.10 -13.33
CA LEU A 75 14.36 10.18 -11.92
C LEU A 75 14.81 8.96 -11.10
N MET A 76 15.45 7.97 -11.73
CA MET A 76 16.08 6.84 -11.04
C MET A 76 17.56 7.12 -10.77
N ILE A 77 17.97 7.09 -9.50
CA ILE A 77 19.38 7.20 -9.14
C ILE A 77 20.01 5.80 -9.12
N ARG A 78 20.97 5.51 -10.00
CA ARG A 78 21.60 4.18 -10.10
C ARG A 78 22.75 3.93 -9.10
N GLY A 79 23.02 4.83 -8.15
CA GLY A 79 24.19 4.71 -7.28
C GLY A 79 24.37 5.73 -6.15
N ALA A 80 23.29 6.30 -5.60
CA ALA A 80 23.38 7.19 -4.44
C ALA A 80 22.59 6.61 -3.28
N THR A 81 23.15 6.77 -2.08
CA THR A 81 22.65 6.38 -0.75
C THR A 81 21.29 7.00 -0.34
N GLY A 82 20.56 7.64 -1.27
CA GLY A 82 19.37 8.43 -0.96
C GLY A 82 18.15 8.25 -1.87
N ALA A 83 18.21 7.52 -2.98
CA ALA A 83 16.99 7.16 -3.74
C ALA A 83 17.24 6.02 -4.74
N VAL A 84 17.66 4.85 -4.24
CA VAL A 84 17.39 3.58 -4.92
C VAL A 84 16.26 2.95 -4.14
N ILE A 85 15.02 3.23 -4.52
CA ILE A 85 13.88 2.52 -3.95
C ILE A 85 13.62 1.32 -4.85
N ASP A 86 14.25 0.20 -4.51
CA ASP A 86 13.91 -1.08 -5.10
C ASP A 86 12.50 -1.46 -4.64
N ALA A 87 11.54 -1.38 -5.55
CA ALA A 87 10.14 -1.73 -5.29
C ALA A 87 9.94 -3.25 -5.39
N THR A 88 10.78 -4.03 -4.71
CA THR A 88 10.58 -5.47 -4.58
C THR A 88 9.38 -5.70 -3.66
N LEU A 89 8.37 -6.46 -4.13
CA LEU A 89 7.14 -6.74 -3.40
C LEU A 89 7.44 -7.08 -1.93
N ILE A 90 7.09 -6.17 -1.01
CA ILE A 90 7.16 -6.45 0.41
C ILE A 90 5.83 -7.10 0.77
N GLU A 91 5.87 -8.37 1.19
CA GLU A 91 4.69 -9.05 1.72
C GLU A 91 4.14 -8.23 2.89
N SER A 92 2.98 -7.58 2.67
CA SER A 92 2.28 -6.90 3.74
C SER A 92 1.83 -7.94 4.76
N ALA A 93 2.09 -7.70 6.04
CA ALA A 93 1.70 -8.57 7.16
C ALA A 93 0.17 -8.66 7.38
N ALA A 94 -0.64 -8.34 6.37
CA ALA A 94 -2.08 -8.48 6.38
C ALA A 94 -2.48 -9.96 6.28
N ARG A 95 -2.39 -10.67 7.41
CA ARG A 95 -3.10 -11.95 7.56
C ARG A 95 -4.59 -11.64 7.51
N PRO A 96 -5.38 -12.17 6.56
CA PRO A 96 -6.82 -12.13 6.69
C PRO A 96 -7.19 -12.96 7.92
N LYS A 97 -7.70 -12.30 8.96
CA LYS A 97 -8.28 -12.97 10.12
C LYS A 97 -9.49 -13.75 9.61
N LYS A 98 -9.34 -15.07 9.44
CA LYS A 98 -10.50 -15.96 9.32
C LYS A 98 -11.25 -15.85 10.64
N GLU A 99 -12.37 -15.15 10.64
CA GLU A 99 -13.34 -15.25 11.73
C GLU A 99 -13.83 -16.70 11.79
N HIS A 100 -13.47 -17.36 12.88
CA HIS A 100 -14.03 -18.65 13.25
C HIS A 100 -15.52 -18.44 13.58
N PRO A 101 -16.45 -19.26 13.06
CA PRO A 101 -17.84 -19.16 13.46
C PRO A 101 -17.94 -19.37 14.98
N VAL A 102 -18.55 -18.40 15.64
CA VAL A 102 -18.92 -18.43 17.05
C VAL A 102 -19.62 -19.75 17.40
N LEU A 103 -18.95 -20.60 18.17
CA LEU A 103 -19.58 -21.74 18.85
C LEU A 103 -20.59 -21.16 19.84
N ASN A 104 -21.86 -21.27 19.48
CA ASN A 104 -22.97 -20.86 20.34
C ASN A 104 -23.04 -21.79 21.55
N MET A 105 -22.60 -21.25 22.69
CA MET A 105 -22.64 -21.89 23.99
C MET A 105 -24.10 -21.98 24.45
N ARG A 106 -24.73 -23.16 24.30
CA ARG A 106 -25.99 -23.48 24.98
C ARG A 106 -25.68 -24.10 26.33
N PHE A 107 -26.03 -23.36 27.38
CA PHE A 107 -26.11 -23.82 28.76
C PHE A 107 -27.18 -24.92 28.92
N LEU A 108 -26.90 -25.81 29.86
CA LEU A 108 -27.74 -26.88 30.39
C LEU A 108 -29.19 -26.47 30.67
N HIS A 109 -30.11 -27.42 30.45
CA HIS A 109 -31.08 -27.89 31.45
C HIS A 109 -31.10 -29.41 31.40
#